data_AF-A0A426UGL5-F1
#
_entry.id   AF-A0A426UGL5-F1
#
_cell.length_a   1.000
_cell.length_b   1.000
_cell.length_c   1.000
_cell.angle_alpha   90.00
_cell.angle_beta   90.00
_cell.angle_gamma   90.00
#
_symmetry.space_group_name_H-M   'P 1'
#
loop_
_entity.id
_entity.type
_entity.pdbx_description
1 polymer ?
#
loop_
_entity_poly.entity_id
_entity_poly.type
_entity_poly.pdbx_seq_one_letter_code
_entity_poly.pdbx_strand_id
1 'polypeptide(L)'
;MTSMPAEKPGPRPYHHGDLRSALLAAAERPLRDKGTAASLSLRELARDIGVSHAAPGRHFKDKQALLNALALVGYDRMAEALDAADEPGLALQDRLTTLARAYLRFAIDNAELLELMYARKHEPDAAEQIATAIDRTVGSLERAVAAAQQRGEIVDGDPEQLTLQAVRALRSTDVFFVLDKGEVKGDLTQLRRDMLDAHIPKGSYRVVEARDPERDRKAGGSAYSPAVGDWRSARADIYERLISEELGEEESGAFLVWGDPALYDSTLGILEEILERGSVSFEYDVVPGISSVSALVARHRTGLNRVARPVQITTGRRLAEGFPEGVDDVVVMLDAHQAFRAYADQDIDIYWGAYIGTADEILVSGPIAEAAPRIERLRAEARERKGWIMDTYLLRRHPKQP
;
A
#
# COMPACT_ATOMS: atom_id res chain seq x y z
N MET A 1 -49.19 -64.98 -10.22
CA MET A 1 -48.71 -64.60 -8.86
C MET A 1 -47.41 -65.35 -8.67
N THR A 2 -46.25 -64.71 -8.63
CA THR A 2 -45.83 -63.89 -7.49
C THR A 2 -44.92 -62.74 -7.95
N SER A 3 -45.34 -61.53 -7.61
CA SER A 3 -44.59 -60.28 -7.77
C SER A 3 -43.36 -60.31 -6.87
N MET A 4 -42.18 -60.04 -7.41
CA MET A 4 -41.02 -59.67 -6.59
C MET A 4 -41.21 -58.23 -6.09
N PRO A 5 -40.98 -57.93 -4.80
CA PRO A 5 -41.05 -56.57 -4.31
C PRO A 5 -39.79 -55.80 -4.73
N ALA A 6 -39.99 -54.58 -5.22
CA ALA A 6 -38.91 -53.63 -5.44
C ALA A 6 -38.32 -53.23 -4.08
N GLU A 7 -37.00 -53.43 -3.92
CA GLU A 7 -36.23 -52.92 -2.80
C GLU A 7 -36.31 -51.39 -2.77
N LYS A 8 -36.85 -50.84 -1.68
CA LYS A 8 -36.74 -49.41 -1.40
C LYS A 8 -35.29 -49.12 -0.99
N PRO A 9 -34.60 -48.13 -1.59
CA PRO A 9 -33.28 -47.76 -1.13
C PRO A 9 -33.43 -47.17 0.29
N GLY A 10 -32.86 -47.87 1.27
CA GLY A 10 -32.79 -47.38 2.65
C GLY A 10 -32.01 -46.06 2.74
N PRO A 11 -32.30 -45.21 3.73
CA PRO A 11 -31.56 -43.97 3.93
C PRO A 11 -30.07 -44.28 4.11
N ARG A 12 -29.23 -43.59 3.32
CA ARG A 12 -27.77 -43.79 3.33
C ARG A 12 -27.21 -43.64 4.75
N PRO A 13 -26.21 -44.44 5.14
CA PRO A 13 -25.78 -44.55 6.53
C PRO A 13 -25.21 -43.22 7.04
N TYR A 14 -25.68 -42.86 8.22
CA TYR A 14 -25.16 -41.79 9.05
C TYR A 14 -23.65 -42.00 9.30
N HIS A 15 -22.80 -41.11 8.77
CA HIS A 15 -21.37 -41.09 9.09
C HIS A 15 -21.19 -40.61 10.53
N HIS A 16 -21.23 -41.56 11.48
CA HIS A 16 -20.78 -41.39 12.86
C HIS A 16 -19.27 -41.12 12.87
N GLY A 17 -18.88 -39.87 12.62
CA GLY A 17 -17.47 -39.46 12.70
C GLY A 17 -17.31 -38.01 13.10
N ASP A 18 -18.15 -37.12 12.57
CA ASP A 18 -18.08 -35.71 12.93
C ASP A 18 -19.45 -35.02 12.83
N LEU A 19 -20.19 -35.04 13.94
CA LEU A 19 -21.47 -34.35 14.07
C LEU A 19 -21.32 -32.83 13.81
N ARG A 20 -20.16 -32.23 14.12
CA ARG A 20 -19.90 -30.81 13.84
C ARG A 20 -19.89 -30.56 12.33
N SER A 21 -19.15 -31.37 11.58
CA SER A 21 -19.11 -31.26 10.11
C SER A 21 -20.45 -31.57 9.47
N ALA A 22 -21.20 -32.56 9.98
CA ALA A 22 -22.54 -32.87 9.50
C ALA A 22 -23.53 -31.69 9.70
N LEU A 23 -23.44 -30.99 10.85
CA LEU A 23 -24.24 -29.81 11.13
C LEU A 23 -23.85 -28.62 10.23
N LEU A 24 -22.56 -28.41 9.95
CA LEU A 24 -22.09 -27.36 9.05
C LEU A 24 -22.55 -27.60 7.61
N ALA A 25 -22.40 -28.83 7.11
CA ALA A 25 -22.87 -29.22 5.78
C ALA A 25 -24.39 -29.08 5.65
N ALA A 26 -25.15 -29.44 6.68
CA ALA A 26 -26.59 -29.25 6.72
C ALA A 26 -26.98 -27.76 6.74
N ALA A 27 -26.19 -26.89 7.38
CA ALA A 27 -26.43 -25.46 7.46
C ALA A 27 -26.23 -24.72 6.12
N GLU A 28 -25.44 -25.26 5.19
CA GLU A 28 -25.26 -24.65 3.87
C GLU A 28 -26.53 -24.65 3.02
N ARG A 29 -27.37 -25.70 3.13
CA ARG A 29 -28.60 -25.82 2.33
C ARG A 29 -29.60 -24.69 2.61
N PRO A 30 -30.06 -24.47 3.87
CA PRO A 30 -30.97 -23.38 4.16
C PRO A 30 -30.38 -22.00 3.86
N LEU A 31 -29.05 -21.85 4.00
CA LEU A 31 -28.38 -20.60 3.66
C LEU A 31 -28.53 -20.28 2.17
N ARG A 32 -28.31 -21.27 1.29
CA ARG A 32 -28.52 -21.14 -0.17
C ARG A 32 -30.00 -21.00 -0.55
N ASP A 33 -30.86 -21.83 0.03
CA ASP A 33 -32.28 -21.90 -0.38
C ASP A 33 -33.11 -20.70 0.09
N LYS A 34 -32.77 -20.12 1.26
CA LYS A 34 -33.53 -19.03 1.89
C LYS A 34 -32.82 -17.69 1.88
N GLY A 35 -31.57 -17.62 1.40
CA GLY A 35 -30.84 -16.37 1.21
C GLY A 35 -30.44 -15.64 2.49
N THR A 36 -30.55 -16.25 3.68
CA THR A 36 -30.25 -15.55 4.93
C THR A 36 -29.86 -16.45 6.09
N ALA A 37 -28.79 -16.05 6.79
CA ALA A 37 -28.36 -16.65 8.05
C ALA A 37 -29.43 -16.53 9.16
N ALA A 38 -30.36 -15.58 9.06
CA ALA A 38 -31.49 -15.45 9.99
C ALA A 38 -32.37 -16.70 10.02
N SER A 39 -32.42 -17.47 8.93
CA SER A 39 -33.24 -18.67 8.79
C SER A 39 -32.66 -19.92 9.46
N LEU A 40 -31.40 -19.90 9.92
CA LEU A 40 -30.74 -21.08 10.51
C LEU A 40 -31.15 -21.30 11.97
N SER A 41 -31.40 -22.56 12.32
CA SER A 41 -31.75 -23.02 13.67
C SER A 41 -31.08 -24.35 14.00
N LEU A 42 -30.35 -24.42 15.12
CA LEU A 42 -29.69 -25.65 15.58
C LEU A 42 -30.67 -26.82 15.77
N ARG A 43 -31.91 -26.54 16.19
CA ARG A 43 -32.92 -27.58 16.41
C ARG A 43 -33.45 -28.16 15.11
N GLU A 44 -33.61 -27.32 14.09
CA GLU A 44 -34.05 -27.73 12.75
C GLU A 44 -32.94 -28.54 12.08
N LEU A 45 -31.69 -28.07 12.14
CA LEU A 45 -30.53 -28.81 11.63
C LEU A 45 -30.37 -30.18 12.29
N ALA A 46 -30.56 -30.29 13.62
CA ALA A 46 -30.55 -31.57 14.33
C ALA A 46 -31.61 -32.55 13.82
N ARG A 47 -32.83 -32.04 13.58
CA ARG A 47 -33.93 -32.83 13.04
C ARG A 47 -33.63 -33.30 11.62
N ASP A 48 -33.08 -32.43 10.79
CA ASP A 48 -32.77 -32.71 9.39
C ASP A 48 -31.70 -33.79 9.22
N ILE A 49 -30.71 -33.84 10.11
CA ILE A 49 -29.66 -34.88 10.11
C ILE A 49 -30.00 -36.10 10.98
N GLY A 50 -31.18 -36.14 11.61
CA GLY A 50 -31.68 -37.29 12.36
C GLY A 50 -31.08 -37.51 13.75
N VAL A 51 -30.63 -36.45 14.44
CA VAL A 51 -30.07 -36.52 15.80
C VAL A 51 -30.98 -35.87 16.84
N SER A 52 -30.68 -36.13 18.13
CA SER A 52 -31.44 -35.50 19.22
C SER A 52 -31.24 -33.98 19.25
N HIS A 53 -32.28 -33.25 19.65
CA HIS A 53 -32.23 -31.78 19.73
C HIS A 53 -31.15 -31.23 20.69
N ALA A 54 -30.66 -32.04 21.63
CA ALA A 54 -29.58 -31.67 22.54
C ALA A 54 -28.17 -31.87 21.94
N ALA A 55 -28.05 -32.65 20.86
CA ALA A 55 -26.75 -33.02 20.29
C ALA A 55 -25.92 -31.82 19.76
N PRO A 56 -26.50 -30.82 19.06
CA PRO A 56 -25.73 -29.67 18.56
C PRO A 56 -25.12 -28.82 19.67
N GLY A 57 -25.76 -28.75 20.84
CA GLY A 57 -25.29 -27.95 21.98
C GLY A 57 -23.92 -28.37 22.53
N ARG A 58 -23.47 -29.58 22.21
CA ARG A 58 -22.13 -30.08 22.55
C ARG A 58 -21.02 -29.58 21.62
N HIS A 59 -21.39 -29.03 20.46
CA HIS A 59 -20.47 -28.55 19.42
C HIS A 59 -20.59 -27.04 19.17
N PHE A 60 -21.79 -26.48 19.34
CA PHE A 60 -22.08 -25.07 19.17
C PHE A 60 -22.85 -24.57 20.39
N LYS A 61 -22.25 -23.62 21.12
CA LYS A 61 -22.86 -22.99 22.30
C LYS A 61 -24.20 -22.35 21.97
N ASP A 62 -24.29 -21.71 20.81
CA ASP A 62 -25.45 -21.01 20.31
C ASP A 62 -25.42 -20.94 18.77
N LYS A 63 -26.45 -20.29 18.20
CA LYS A 63 -26.52 -20.02 16.76
C LYS A 63 -25.31 -19.21 16.27
N GLN A 64 -24.76 -18.34 17.12
CA GLN A 64 -23.66 -17.47 16.72
C GLN A 64 -22.36 -18.25 16.51
N ALA A 65 -22.09 -19.22 17.38
CA ALA A 65 -20.98 -20.16 17.24
C ALA A 65 -21.08 -21.00 15.96
N LEU A 66 -22.29 -21.41 15.56
CA LEU A 66 -22.52 -22.09 14.28
C LEU A 66 -22.22 -21.17 13.08
N LEU A 67 -22.71 -19.94 13.10
CA LEU A 67 -22.50 -18.96 12.03
C LEU A 67 -21.01 -18.59 11.88
N ASN A 68 -20.29 -18.43 12.99
CA ASN A 68 -18.83 -18.22 12.98
C ASN A 68 -18.10 -19.41 12.36
N ALA A 69 -18.46 -20.64 12.77
CA ALA A 69 -17.85 -21.84 12.20
C ALA A 69 -18.17 -22.02 10.72
N LEU A 70 -19.37 -21.63 10.27
CA LEU A 70 -19.75 -21.67 8.85
C LEU A 70 -19.01 -20.61 8.04
N ALA A 71 -18.80 -19.40 8.59
CA ALA A 71 -17.95 -18.38 7.98
C ALA A 71 -16.50 -18.87 7.82
N LEU A 72 -15.94 -19.55 8.83
CA LEU A 72 -14.60 -20.14 8.74
C LEU A 72 -14.50 -21.18 7.62
N VAL A 73 -15.51 -22.06 7.47
CA VAL A 73 -15.59 -22.99 6.34
C VAL A 73 -15.61 -22.25 5.00
N GLY A 74 -16.31 -21.11 4.93
CA GLY A 74 -16.33 -20.27 3.74
C GLY A 74 -14.97 -19.68 3.40
N TYR A 75 -14.24 -19.15 4.40
CA TYR A 75 -12.88 -18.64 4.20
C TYR A 75 -11.90 -19.75 3.80
N ASP A 76 -11.95 -20.92 4.44
CA ASP A 76 -11.10 -22.06 4.08
C ASP A 76 -11.37 -22.53 2.65
N ARG A 77 -12.64 -22.63 2.24
CA ARG A 77 -13.03 -22.97 0.86
C ARG A 77 -12.55 -21.93 -0.15
N MET A 78 -12.63 -20.64 0.19
CA MET A 78 -12.14 -19.56 -0.67
C MET A 78 -10.62 -19.60 -0.81
N ALA A 79 -9.89 -19.85 0.29
CA ALA A 79 -8.44 -20.03 0.25
C ALA A 79 -8.05 -21.20 -0.66
N GLU A 80 -8.70 -22.36 -0.52
CA GLU A 80 -8.46 -23.52 -1.38
C GLU A 80 -8.72 -23.22 -2.87
N ALA A 81 -9.79 -22.47 -3.18
CA ALA A 81 -10.10 -22.08 -4.55
C ALA A 81 -9.07 -21.11 -5.15
N LEU A 82 -8.57 -20.16 -4.35
CA LEU A 82 -7.53 -19.23 -4.76
C LEU A 82 -6.18 -19.92 -4.92
N ASP A 83 -5.83 -20.82 -4.00
CA ASP A 83 -4.61 -21.61 -4.07
C ASP A 83 -4.61 -22.56 -5.28
N ALA A 84 -5.75 -23.18 -5.60
CA ALA A 84 -5.89 -24.04 -6.77
C ALA A 84 -5.80 -23.28 -8.09
N ALA A 85 -6.13 -21.99 -8.09
CA ALA A 85 -6.06 -21.11 -9.27
C ALA A 85 -4.72 -20.36 -9.38
N ASP A 86 -3.87 -20.46 -8.36
CA ASP A 86 -2.56 -19.83 -8.35
C ASP A 86 -1.60 -20.58 -9.29
N GLU A 87 -1.12 -19.89 -10.32
CA GLU A 87 -0.19 -20.45 -11.31
C GLU A 87 1.14 -19.67 -11.26
N PRO A 88 2.14 -20.12 -10.46
CA PRO A 88 3.37 -19.37 -10.23
C PRO A 88 4.22 -19.08 -11.47
N GLY A 89 4.03 -19.87 -12.53
CA GLY A 89 4.74 -19.73 -13.80
C GLY A 89 4.19 -18.64 -14.72
N LEU A 90 3.04 -18.06 -14.42
CA LEU A 90 2.46 -16.96 -15.20
C LEU A 90 3.12 -15.61 -14.86
N ALA A 91 3.08 -14.70 -15.85
CA ALA A 91 3.29 -13.28 -15.62
C ALA A 91 2.22 -12.74 -14.67
N LEU A 92 2.54 -11.71 -13.89
CA LEU A 92 1.70 -11.18 -12.82
C LEU A 92 0.28 -10.88 -13.31
N GLN A 93 0.12 -10.18 -14.42
CA GLN A 93 -1.21 -9.79 -14.92
C GLN A 93 -2.10 -11.02 -15.19
N ASP A 94 -1.54 -12.06 -15.80
CA ASP A 94 -2.27 -13.30 -16.10
C ASP A 94 -2.56 -14.09 -14.82
N ARG A 95 -1.59 -14.14 -13.90
CA ARG A 95 -1.73 -14.76 -12.57
C ARG A 95 -2.78 -14.07 -11.70
N LEU A 96 -2.84 -12.73 -11.71
CA LEU A 96 -3.90 -11.96 -11.04
C LEU A 96 -5.25 -12.19 -11.71
N THR A 97 -5.27 -12.36 -13.02
CA THR A 97 -6.49 -12.68 -13.78
C THR A 97 -7.03 -14.05 -13.40
N THR A 98 -6.19 -15.08 -13.19
CA THR A 98 -6.65 -16.40 -12.73
C THR A 98 -7.21 -16.34 -11.30
N LEU A 99 -6.49 -15.68 -10.38
CA LEU A 99 -6.94 -15.46 -9.00
C LEU A 99 -8.26 -14.67 -8.94
N ALA A 100 -8.40 -13.59 -9.72
CA ALA A 100 -9.63 -12.80 -9.77
C ALA A 100 -10.82 -13.60 -10.32
N ARG A 101 -10.61 -14.44 -11.35
CA ARG A 101 -11.67 -15.33 -11.86
C ARG A 101 -12.08 -16.37 -10.83
N ALA A 102 -11.13 -16.92 -10.06
CA ALA A 102 -11.43 -17.87 -9.00
C ALA A 102 -12.23 -17.22 -7.87
N TYR A 103 -11.85 -16.02 -7.44
CA TYR A 103 -12.62 -15.22 -6.49
C TYR A 103 -14.04 -14.95 -6.99
N LEU A 104 -14.20 -14.45 -8.22
CA LEU A 104 -15.52 -14.17 -8.79
C LEU A 104 -16.38 -15.43 -8.95
N ARG A 105 -15.77 -16.56 -9.34
CA ARG A 105 -16.45 -17.86 -9.39
C ARG A 105 -16.94 -18.26 -8.01
N PHE A 106 -16.09 -18.18 -6.99
CA PHE A 106 -16.47 -18.48 -5.60
C PHE A 106 -17.62 -17.58 -5.15
N ALA A 107 -17.52 -16.27 -5.40
CA ALA A 107 -18.53 -15.29 -5.01
C ALA A 107 -19.89 -15.54 -5.68
N ILE A 108 -19.90 -15.96 -6.94
CA ILE A 108 -21.13 -16.30 -7.67
C ILE A 108 -21.72 -17.61 -7.15
N ASP A 109 -20.89 -18.65 -6.97
CA ASP A 109 -21.35 -19.99 -6.60
C ASP A 109 -21.71 -20.10 -5.10
N ASN A 110 -21.31 -19.12 -4.27
CA ASN A 110 -21.46 -19.13 -2.82
C ASN A 110 -21.91 -17.76 -2.26
N ALA A 111 -22.74 -17.00 -2.98
CA ALA A 111 -23.11 -15.62 -2.65
C ALA A 111 -23.60 -15.42 -1.20
N GLU A 112 -24.48 -16.31 -0.72
CA GLU A 112 -25.06 -16.23 0.62
C GLU A 112 -24.05 -16.60 1.72
N LEU A 113 -23.09 -17.47 1.39
CA LEU A 113 -21.98 -17.81 2.28
C LEU A 113 -20.98 -16.65 2.34
N LEU A 114 -20.72 -15.98 1.22
CA LEU A 114 -19.87 -14.79 1.17
C LEU A 114 -20.47 -13.63 1.97
N GLU A 115 -21.78 -13.40 1.88
CA GLU A 115 -22.47 -12.40 2.70
C GLU A 115 -22.31 -12.70 4.20
N LEU A 116 -22.49 -13.97 4.59
CA LEU A 116 -22.24 -14.42 5.96
C LEU A 116 -20.79 -14.19 6.40
N MET A 117 -19.80 -14.53 5.55
CA MET A 117 -18.38 -14.33 5.83
C MET A 117 -18.05 -12.86 6.14
N TYR A 118 -18.59 -11.93 5.34
CA TYR A 118 -18.39 -10.49 5.55
C TYR A 118 -19.10 -9.97 6.80
N ALA A 119 -20.35 -10.39 7.04
CA ALA A 119 -21.11 -9.98 8.22
C ALA A 119 -20.42 -10.39 9.54
N ARG A 120 -19.64 -11.48 9.54
CA ARG A 120 -18.93 -11.97 10.73
C ARG A 120 -17.53 -11.37 10.94
N LYS A 121 -16.96 -10.67 9.96
CA LYS A 121 -15.60 -10.09 10.05
C LYS A 121 -15.43 -9.08 11.20
N HIS A 122 -16.52 -8.43 11.64
CA HIS A 122 -16.49 -7.36 12.64
C HIS A 122 -16.86 -7.80 14.06
N GLU A 123 -16.88 -9.11 14.33
CA GLU A 123 -17.44 -9.65 15.57
C GLU A 123 -16.36 -10.02 16.60
N PRO A 124 -16.45 -9.49 17.84
CA PRO A 124 -15.36 -9.58 18.82
C PRO A 124 -14.94 -11.01 19.19
N ASP A 125 -15.90 -11.92 19.33
CA ASP A 125 -15.67 -13.27 19.89
C ASP A 125 -15.06 -14.28 18.89
N ALA A 126 -14.96 -13.93 17.60
CA ALA A 126 -14.39 -14.79 16.55
C ALA A 126 -13.23 -14.14 15.78
N ALA A 127 -12.80 -12.95 16.23
CA ALA A 127 -11.90 -12.07 15.49
C ALA A 127 -10.56 -12.73 15.13
N GLU A 128 -9.94 -13.50 16.03
CA GLU A 128 -8.61 -14.09 15.79
C GLU A 128 -8.63 -15.23 14.77
N GLN A 129 -9.60 -16.16 14.88
CA GLN A 129 -9.73 -17.27 13.94
C GLN A 129 -10.17 -16.80 12.56
N ILE A 130 -11.08 -15.81 12.51
CA ILE A 130 -11.52 -15.21 11.25
C ILE A 130 -10.39 -14.40 10.62
N ALA A 131 -9.61 -13.63 11.40
CA ALA A 131 -8.43 -12.93 10.89
C ALA A 131 -7.42 -13.93 10.28
N THR A 132 -7.11 -15.01 11.00
CA THR A 132 -6.21 -16.07 10.48
C THR A 132 -6.75 -16.68 9.18
N ALA A 133 -8.06 -16.88 9.06
CA ALA A 133 -8.67 -17.44 7.86
C ALA A 133 -8.67 -16.42 6.69
N ILE A 134 -8.87 -15.13 6.98
CA ILE A 134 -8.71 -14.04 6.02
C ILE A 134 -7.28 -13.98 5.50
N ASP A 135 -6.27 -14.06 6.37
CA ASP A 135 -4.87 -14.01 5.99
C ASP A 135 -4.51 -15.12 4.99
N ARG A 136 -5.07 -16.34 5.16
CA ARG A 136 -4.90 -17.43 4.19
C ARG A 136 -5.46 -17.09 2.82
N THR A 137 -6.60 -16.41 2.75
CA THR A 137 -7.21 -16.02 1.48
C THR A 137 -6.41 -14.95 0.75
N VAL A 138 -5.72 -14.07 1.50
CA VAL A 138 -4.86 -13.03 0.95
C VAL A 138 -3.48 -13.57 0.60
N GLY A 139 -3.04 -14.68 1.23
CA GLY A 139 -1.73 -15.28 1.03
C GLY A 139 -1.41 -15.67 -0.43
N SER A 140 -2.38 -16.09 -1.24
CA SER A 140 -2.14 -16.40 -2.67
C SER A 140 -1.82 -15.13 -3.48
N LEU A 141 -2.47 -14.02 -3.15
CA LEU A 141 -2.20 -12.71 -3.73
C LEU A 141 -0.83 -12.16 -3.28
N GLU A 142 -0.51 -12.27 -2.00
CA GLU A 142 0.81 -11.88 -1.46
C GLU A 142 1.95 -12.65 -2.11
N ARG A 143 1.79 -13.97 -2.32
CA ARG A 143 2.78 -14.80 -3.04
C ARG A 143 2.90 -14.41 -4.51
N ALA A 144 1.80 -14.02 -5.16
CA ALA A 144 1.83 -13.54 -6.54
C ALA A 144 2.62 -12.23 -6.66
N VAL A 145 2.35 -11.28 -5.76
CA VAL A 145 3.05 -10.00 -5.67
C VAL A 145 4.52 -10.20 -5.31
N ALA A 146 4.85 -11.01 -4.30
CA ALA A 146 6.23 -11.28 -3.90
C ALA A 146 7.05 -11.98 -5.01
N ALA A 147 6.45 -12.91 -5.76
CA ALA A 147 7.11 -13.55 -6.89
C ALA A 147 7.32 -12.55 -8.05
N ALA A 148 6.35 -11.67 -8.31
CA ALA A 148 6.48 -10.62 -9.30
C ALA A 148 7.55 -9.59 -8.93
N GLN A 149 7.68 -9.24 -7.64
CA GLN A 149 8.77 -8.42 -7.11
C GLN A 149 10.14 -9.10 -7.29
N GLN A 150 10.26 -10.41 -7.02
CA GLN A 150 11.50 -11.16 -7.25
C GLN A 150 11.90 -11.23 -8.73
N ARG A 151 10.92 -11.15 -9.64
CA ARG A 151 11.12 -11.17 -11.09
C ARG A 151 11.24 -9.78 -11.71
N GLY A 152 11.14 -8.73 -10.89
CA GLY A 152 11.19 -7.33 -11.35
C GLY A 152 9.97 -6.89 -12.17
N GLU A 153 8.84 -7.60 -12.05
CA GLU A 153 7.56 -7.24 -12.69
C GLU A 153 6.80 -6.15 -11.89
N ILE A 154 7.24 -5.85 -10.66
CA ILE A 154 6.72 -4.78 -9.77
C ILE A 154 7.91 -4.19 -8.98
N VAL A 155 8.03 -2.86 -8.90
CA VAL A 155 9.05 -2.16 -8.08
C VAL A 155 8.42 -1.27 -6.96
N ASP A 156 9.27 -0.74 -6.07
CA ASP A 156 9.10 -0.51 -4.63
C ASP A 156 8.58 0.91 -4.25
N GLY A 157 7.29 0.99 -3.90
CA GLY A 157 6.55 2.14 -3.35
C GLY A 157 5.09 1.71 -3.14
N ASP A 158 4.35 2.26 -2.17
CA ASP A 158 2.97 1.84 -1.88
C ASP A 158 2.01 2.33 -2.98
N PRO A 159 1.56 1.49 -3.92
CA PRO A 159 0.71 1.94 -5.03
C PRO A 159 -0.67 2.36 -4.54
N GLU A 160 -1.08 1.94 -3.34
CA GLU A 160 -2.33 2.37 -2.70
C GLU A 160 -2.28 3.85 -2.29
N GLN A 161 -1.10 4.48 -2.28
CA GLN A 161 -0.95 5.92 -2.03
C GLN A 161 -1.30 6.79 -3.23
N LEU A 162 -1.64 6.21 -4.39
CA LEU A 162 -2.18 6.95 -5.52
C LEU A 162 -3.60 7.42 -5.22
N THR A 163 -3.80 8.74 -5.29
CA THR A 163 -5.13 9.33 -5.10
C THR A 163 -6.01 9.08 -6.32
N LEU A 164 -7.32 9.03 -6.14
CA LEU A 164 -8.26 8.94 -7.26
C LEU A 164 -8.12 10.12 -8.24
N GLN A 165 -7.70 11.29 -7.75
CA GLN A 165 -7.40 12.45 -8.60
C GLN A 165 -6.17 12.18 -9.48
N ALA A 166 -5.09 11.63 -8.91
CA ALA A 166 -3.90 11.23 -9.66
C ALA A 166 -4.26 10.19 -10.72
N VAL A 167 -5.02 9.14 -10.38
CA VAL A 167 -5.44 8.13 -11.37
C VAL A 167 -6.28 8.73 -12.51
N ARG A 168 -7.14 9.71 -12.22
CA ARG A 168 -7.90 10.42 -13.27
C ARG A 168 -6.99 11.24 -14.17
N ALA A 169 -6.08 12.03 -13.59
CA ALA A 169 -5.12 12.83 -14.35
C ALA A 169 -4.21 11.96 -15.22
N LEU A 170 -3.71 10.85 -14.67
CA LEU A 170 -2.93 9.85 -15.41
C LEU A 170 -3.68 9.36 -16.65
N ARG A 171 -4.97 9.04 -16.53
CA ARG A 171 -5.78 8.51 -17.64
C ARG A 171 -6.15 9.52 -18.70
N SER A 172 -6.08 10.81 -18.40
CA SER A 172 -6.33 11.89 -19.35
C SER A 172 -5.06 12.51 -19.90
N THR A 173 -3.88 11.97 -19.57
CA THR A 173 -2.58 12.48 -20.04
C THR A 173 -2.17 11.81 -21.34
N ASP A 174 -1.79 12.60 -22.34
CA ASP A 174 -1.29 12.12 -23.62
C ASP A 174 0.21 11.84 -23.58
N VAL A 175 0.98 12.71 -22.90
CA VAL A 175 2.45 12.67 -22.87
C VAL A 175 2.99 12.65 -21.45
N PHE A 176 3.81 11.67 -21.11
CA PHE A 176 4.56 11.63 -19.85
C PHE A 176 6.01 11.99 -20.06
N PHE A 177 6.46 13.04 -19.38
CA PHE A 177 7.84 13.48 -19.39
C PHE A 177 8.62 12.83 -18.24
N VAL A 178 9.65 12.06 -18.59
CA VAL A 178 10.49 11.35 -17.62
C VAL A 178 11.93 11.83 -17.75
N LEU A 179 12.46 12.40 -16.68
CA LEU A 179 13.89 12.69 -16.60
C LEU A 179 14.66 11.50 -16.08
N ASP A 180 15.58 11.00 -16.90
CA ASP A 180 16.55 9.98 -16.52
C ASP A 180 17.78 10.63 -15.89
N LYS A 181 18.16 10.19 -14.69
CA LYS A 181 19.29 10.72 -13.92
C LYS A 181 20.63 10.04 -14.23
N GLY A 182 20.66 9.10 -15.18
CA GLY A 182 21.87 8.34 -15.53
C GLY A 182 22.21 7.24 -14.52
N GLU A 183 23.20 6.41 -14.87
CA GLU A 183 23.56 5.17 -14.18
C GLU A 183 23.60 5.32 -12.65
N VAL A 184 22.88 4.42 -11.96
CA VAL A 184 22.46 4.47 -10.54
C VAL A 184 21.16 5.28 -10.32
N LYS A 185 20.05 4.83 -10.95
CA LYS A 185 18.65 4.98 -10.47
C LYS A 185 17.59 4.22 -11.30
N GLY A 186 17.91 3.03 -11.80
CA GLY A 186 16.97 2.21 -12.59
C GLY A 186 15.62 1.95 -11.88
N ASP A 187 15.67 1.68 -10.58
CA ASP A 187 14.50 1.25 -9.79
C ASP A 187 13.37 2.29 -9.75
N LEU A 188 13.69 3.59 -9.63
CA LEU A 188 12.66 4.64 -9.51
C LEU A 188 12.08 5.05 -10.86
N THR A 189 12.87 4.99 -11.93
CA THR A 189 12.36 5.22 -13.30
C THR A 189 11.48 4.06 -13.73
N GLN A 190 11.89 2.82 -13.43
CA GLN A 190 11.07 1.64 -13.65
C GLN A 190 9.76 1.72 -12.87
N LEU A 191 9.79 2.13 -11.59
CA LEU A 191 8.58 2.29 -10.78
C LEU A 191 7.56 3.26 -11.39
N ARG A 192 8.01 4.37 -11.98
CA ARG A 192 7.11 5.28 -12.70
C ARG A 192 6.45 4.60 -13.89
N ARG A 193 7.20 3.78 -14.64
CA ARG A 193 6.68 3.03 -15.78
C ARG A 193 5.66 1.98 -15.32
N ASP A 194 5.95 1.27 -14.24
CA ASP A 194 5.04 0.27 -13.67
C ASP A 194 3.72 0.90 -13.19
N MET A 195 3.78 2.10 -12.58
CA MET A 195 2.58 2.86 -12.20
C MET A 195 1.71 3.22 -13.41
N LEU A 196 2.33 3.63 -14.52
CA LEU A 196 1.59 3.94 -15.75
C LEU A 196 0.95 2.66 -16.33
N ASP A 197 1.71 1.56 -16.40
CA ASP A 197 1.24 0.26 -16.88
C ASP A 197 0.07 -0.30 -16.05
N ALA A 198 0.05 -0.05 -14.73
CA ALA A 198 -1.00 -0.52 -13.83
C ALA A 198 -2.32 0.27 -13.95
N HIS A 199 -2.26 1.55 -14.31
CA HIS A 199 -3.43 2.45 -14.23
C HIS A 199 -3.96 2.93 -15.58
N ILE A 200 -3.15 2.83 -16.63
CA ILE A 200 -3.43 3.34 -17.96
C ILE A 200 -3.29 2.21 -18.99
N PRO A 201 -4.27 2.01 -19.90
CA PRO A 201 -4.15 1.03 -20.97
C PRO A 201 -2.91 1.27 -21.86
N LYS A 202 -2.17 0.21 -22.17
CA LYS A 202 -1.00 0.31 -23.06
C LYS A 202 -1.38 0.89 -24.42
N GLY A 203 -0.59 1.84 -24.90
CA GLY A 203 -0.77 2.50 -26.19
C GLY A 203 -1.71 3.70 -26.18
N SER A 204 -2.26 4.11 -25.03
CA SER A 204 -3.07 5.34 -24.92
C SER A 204 -2.28 6.59 -24.53
N TYR A 205 -0.96 6.47 -24.32
CA TYR A 205 -0.07 7.57 -23.96
C TYR A 205 1.32 7.35 -24.57
N ARG A 206 2.12 8.41 -24.62
CA ARG A 206 3.54 8.37 -25.01
C ARG A 206 4.43 8.79 -23.85
N VAL A 207 5.61 8.17 -23.75
CA VAL A 207 6.63 8.53 -22.75
C VAL A 207 7.79 9.16 -23.48
N VAL A 208 8.16 10.37 -23.08
CA VAL A 208 9.29 11.09 -23.63
C VAL A 208 10.34 11.23 -22.55
N GLU A 209 11.53 10.70 -22.83
CA GLU A 209 12.64 10.69 -21.89
C GLU A 209 13.67 11.74 -22.26
N ALA A 210 14.18 12.45 -21.25
CA ALA A 210 15.34 13.32 -21.40
C ALA A 210 16.34 13.09 -20.27
N ARG A 211 17.61 13.33 -20.56
CA ARG A 211 18.68 13.22 -19.56
C ARG A 211 18.67 14.43 -18.64
N ASP A 212 18.62 14.18 -17.32
CA ASP A 212 18.74 15.21 -16.28
C ASP A 212 20.16 15.84 -16.34
N PRO A 213 20.30 17.17 -16.24
CA PRO A 213 21.61 17.80 -16.30
C PRO A 213 22.43 17.43 -15.06
N GLU A 214 23.74 17.28 -15.23
CA GLU A 214 24.63 17.03 -14.10
C GLU A 214 24.72 18.26 -13.21
N ARG A 215 24.55 18.07 -11.91
CA ARG A 215 24.75 19.12 -10.91
C ARG A 215 26.18 19.05 -10.39
N ASP A 216 26.89 20.18 -10.35
CA ASP A 216 28.18 20.26 -9.67
C ASP A 216 27.98 20.03 -8.15
N ARG A 217 28.37 18.84 -7.69
CA ARG A 217 28.27 18.44 -6.28
C ARG A 217 29.42 18.97 -5.42
N LYS A 218 30.43 19.60 -6.02
CA LYS A 218 31.61 20.14 -5.31
C LYS A 218 31.39 21.58 -4.84
N ALA A 219 30.38 22.28 -5.35
CA ALA A 219 30.01 23.62 -4.93
C ALA A 219 29.42 23.63 -3.49
N GLY A 220 30.22 24.10 -2.52
CA GLY A 220 29.82 24.31 -1.14
C GLY A 220 29.77 25.80 -0.76
N GLY A 221 29.17 26.12 0.39
CA GLY A 221 29.18 27.49 0.94
C GLY A 221 28.46 28.52 0.04
N SER A 222 29.09 29.67 -0.19
CA SER A 222 28.54 30.76 -1.01
C SER A 222 28.34 30.40 -2.49
N ALA A 223 29.02 29.37 -3.00
CA ALA A 223 28.88 28.89 -4.37
C ALA A 223 27.71 27.90 -4.58
N TYR A 224 27.06 27.44 -3.49
CA TYR A 224 25.96 26.48 -3.56
C TYR A 224 24.71 27.05 -4.26
N SER A 225 24.32 28.28 -3.92
CA SER A 225 23.10 28.87 -4.48
C SER A 225 23.21 29.14 -5.98
N PRO A 226 24.31 29.71 -6.51
CA PRO A 226 24.51 29.86 -7.95
C PRO A 226 24.54 28.52 -8.69
N ALA A 227 25.28 27.52 -8.20
CA ALA A 227 25.35 26.20 -8.85
C ALA A 227 24.00 25.46 -8.91
N VAL A 228 23.13 25.66 -7.91
CA VAL A 228 21.76 25.14 -7.94
C VAL A 228 20.88 25.94 -8.92
N GLY A 229 21.10 27.25 -9.04
CA GLY A 229 20.45 28.10 -10.03
C GLY A 229 20.77 27.66 -11.46
N ASP A 230 22.06 27.54 -11.79
CA ASP A 230 22.52 27.13 -13.13
C ASP A 230 21.98 25.75 -13.52
N TRP A 231 22.00 24.79 -12.58
CA TRP A 231 21.42 23.47 -12.78
C TRP A 231 19.89 23.51 -12.99
N ARG A 232 19.18 24.37 -12.24
CA ARG A 232 17.73 24.55 -12.40
C ARG A 232 17.39 25.14 -13.76
N SER A 233 18.08 26.18 -14.19
CA SER A 233 17.86 26.79 -15.50
C SER A 233 18.19 25.83 -16.64
N ALA A 234 19.26 25.02 -16.52
CA ALA A 234 19.55 23.97 -17.51
C ALA A 234 18.44 22.90 -17.57
N ARG A 235 17.79 22.61 -16.45
CA ARG A 235 16.63 21.69 -16.40
C ARG A 235 15.36 22.35 -16.97
N ALA A 236 15.19 23.66 -16.77
CA ALA A 236 14.15 24.44 -17.42
C ALA A 236 14.28 24.40 -18.95
N ASP A 237 15.50 24.54 -19.49
CA ASP A 237 15.75 24.42 -20.93
C ASP A 237 15.32 23.05 -21.48
N ILE A 238 15.51 21.98 -20.70
CA ILE A 238 15.07 20.64 -21.07
C ILE A 238 13.54 20.53 -21.05
N TYR A 239 12.89 21.02 -20.00
CA TYR A 239 11.43 21.00 -19.89
C TYR A 239 10.78 21.83 -20.99
N GLU A 240 11.31 23.01 -21.26
CA GLU A 240 10.85 23.90 -22.33
C GLU A 240 10.95 23.23 -23.70
N ARG A 241 12.08 22.55 -23.98
CA ARG A 241 12.25 21.74 -25.20
C ARG A 241 11.25 20.59 -25.26
N LEU A 242 11.08 19.84 -24.17
CA LEU A 242 10.11 18.74 -24.12
C LEU A 242 8.69 19.24 -24.37
N ILE A 243 8.28 20.34 -23.75
CA ILE A 243 6.93 20.89 -23.94
C ILE A 243 6.76 21.40 -25.38
N SER A 244 7.74 22.13 -25.93
CA SER A 244 7.63 22.71 -27.28
C SER A 244 7.69 21.68 -28.41
N GLU A 245 8.57 20.69 -28.31
CA GLU A 245 8.79 19.70 -29.38
C GLU A 245 7.84 18.50 -29.26
N GLU A 246 7.37 18.23 -28.04
CA GLU A 246 6.72 16.97 -27.70
C GLU A 246 5.33 17.16 -27.07
N LEU A 247 4.67 18.29 -27.24
CA LEU A 247 3.27 18.43 -26.85
C LEU A 247 2.48 19.15 -27.95
N GLY A 248 1.44 18.50 -28.47
CA GLY A 248 0.50 19.12 -29.40
C GLY A 248 -0.37 20.19 -28.73
N GLU A 249 -0.95 21.11 -29.51
CA GLU A 249 -1.77 22.23 -29.00
C GLU A 249 -2.98 21.78 -28.16
N GLU A 250 -3.53 20.60 -28.46
CA GLU A 250 -4.70 20.02 -27.77
C GLU A 250 -4.32 18.83 -26.87
N GLU A 251 -3.02 18.55 -26.73
CA GLU A 251 -2.51 17.45 -25.90
C GLU A 251 -2.19 17.92 -24.48
N SER A 252 -2.25 16.99 -23.55
CA SER A 252 -1.88 17.18 -22.16
C SER A 252 -0.60 16.43 -21.80
N GLY A 253 0.34 17.13 -21.16
CA GLY A 253 1.61 16.60 -20.71
C GLY A 253 1.67 16.49 -19.19
N ALA A 254 2.36 15.48 -18.66
CA ALA A 254 2.54 15.31 -17.22
C ALA A 254 3.99 15.02 -16.81
N PHE A 255 4.40 15.66 -15.71
CA PHE A 255 5.62 15.34 -14.97
C PHE A 255 5.27 14.52 -13.72
N LEU A 256 5.83 13.32 -13.59
CA LEU A 256 5.59 12.47 -12.43
C LEU A 256 6.54 12.83 -11.27
N VAL A 257 5.97 13.47 -10.25
CA VAL A 257 6.69 13.91 -9.05
C VAL A 257 6.48 12.93 -7.90
N TRP A 258 7.54 12.66 -7.14
CA TRP A 258 7.47 11.80 -5.95
C TRP A 258 6.87 12.55 -4.77
N GLY A 259 5.99 11.90 -4.03
CA GLY A 259 5.36 12.48 -2.85
C GLY A 259 4.35 13.54 -3.23
N ASP A 260 4.56 14.77 -2.77
CA ASP A 260 3.70 15.91 -3.10
C ASP A 260 4.51 16.99 -3.84
N PRO A 261 4.04 17.50 -5.00
CA PRO A 261 4.75 18.53 -5.78
C PRO A 261 5.07 19.81 -5.01
N ALA A 262 4.32 20.13 -3.95
CA ALA A 262 4.52 21.34 -3.16
C ALA A 262 5.67 21.22 -2.15
N LEU A 263 6.20 20.02 -1.88
CA LEU A 263 7.13 19.79 -0.77
C LEU A 263 8.54 19.42 -1.25
N TYR A 264 9.46 20.40 -1.19
CA TYR A 264 10.88 20.23 -1.51
C TYR A 264 11.17 19.63 -2.90
N ASP A 265 10.28 19.84 -3.86
CA ASP A 265 10.51 19.56 -5.26
C ASP A 265 10.79 20.85 -6.06
N SER A 266 11.28 20.70 -7.29
CA SER A 266 11.69 21.82 -8.15
C SER A 266 10.81 22.00 -9.38
N THR A 267 9.91 21.05 -9.65
CA THR A 267 9.11 21.00 -10.89
C THR A 267 8.26 22.25 -11.06
N LEU A 268 7.52 22.68 -10.03
CA LEU A 268 6.65 23.86 -10.12
C LEU A 268 7.45 25.14 -10.43
N GLY A 269 8.54 25.38 -9.69
CA GLY A 269 9.37 26.57 -9.94
C GLY A 269 10.07 26.56 -11.31
N ILE A 270 10.33 25.37 -11.88
CA ILE A 270 10.84 25.25 -13.25
C ILE A 270 9.75 25.60 -14.27
N LEU A 271 8.51 25.15 -14.06
CA LEU A 271 7.38 25.49 -14.95
C LEU A 271 7.08 26.99 -14.92
N GLU A 272 7.13 27.61 -13.74
CA GLU A 272 7.01 29.07 -13.59
C GLU A 272 8.10 29.82 -14.34
N GLU A 273 9.37 29.40 -14.22
CA GLU A 273 10.48 30.00 -14.97
C GLU A 273 10.26 29.94 -16.50
N ILE A 274 9.72 28.82 -17.00
CA ILE A 274 9.42 28.66 -18.43
C ILE A 274 8.30 29.61 -18.88
N LEU A 275 7.23 29.73 -18.08
CA LEU A 275 6.14 30.66 -18.38
C LEU A 275 6.61 32.13 -18.34
N GLU A 276 7.51 32.48 -17.42
CA GLU A 276 8.11 33.81 -17.33
C GLU A 276 8.98 34.15 -18.54
N ARG A 277 9.67 33.16 -19.13
CA ARG A 277 10.45 33.33 -20.37
C ARG A 277 9.56 33.63 -21.59
N GLY A 278 8.34 33.10 -21.61
CA GLY A 278 7.33 33.37 -22.65
C GLY A 278 7.62 32.75 -24.02
N SER A 279 8.56 31.81 -24.12
CA SER A 279 8.88 31.06 -25.35
C SER A 279 7.85 29.98 -25.68
N VAL A 280 7.17 29.45 -24.66
CA VAL A 280 6.03 28.54 -24.76
C VAL A 280 4.91 29.02 -23.85
N SER A 281 3.66 28.71 -24.20
CA SER A 281 2.48 29.05 -23.40
C SER A 281 1.70 27.78 -23.09
N PHE A 282 1.38 27.59 -21.81
CA PHE A 282 0.57 26.48 -21.33
C PHE A 282 -0.11 26.86 -20.00
N GLU A 283 -1.17 26.14 -19.66
CA GLU A 283 -1.73 26.11 -18.31
C GLU A 283 -1.35 24.78 -17.65
N TYR A 284 -1.31 24.74 -16.31
CA TYR A 284 -1.04 23.50 -15.59
C TYR A 284 -1.84 23.41 -14.30
N ASP A 285 -2.25 22.18 -13.98
CA ASP A 285 -2.83 21.81 -12.70
C ASP A 285 -1.80 21.10 -11.83
N VAL A 286 -1.94 21.21 -10.51
CA VAL A 286 -1.13 20.46 -9.54
C VAL A 286 -2.00 19.40 -8.88
N VAL A 287 -1.65 18.13 -9.09
CA VAL A 287 -2.31 17.02 -8.42
C VAL A 287 -1.56 16.68 -7.13
N PRO A 288 -2.18 16.82 -5.95
CA PRO A 288 -1.54 16.53 -4.68
C PRO A 288 -1.29 15.02 -4.52
N GLY A 289 -0.25 14.71 -3.75
CA GLY A 289 0.14 13.33 -3.45
C GLY A 289 0.45 13.12 -1.97
N ILE A 290 0.69 11.87 -1.59
CA ILE A 290 1.03 11.56 -0.20
C ILE A 290 2.51 11.88 0.04
N SER A 291 2.77 12.94 0.80
CA SER A 291 4.14 13.31 1.17
C SER A 291 4.81 12.28 2.09
N SER A 292 6.15 12.21 2.07
CA SER A 292 6.91 11.38 3.01
C SER A 292 6.69 11.78 4.48
N VAL A 293 6.30 13.05 4.73
CA VAL A 293 5.96 13.56 6.06
C VAL A 293 4.66 12.93 6.56
N SER A 294 3.63 12.94 5.72
CA SER A 294 2.34 12.31 6.03
C SER A 294 2.49 10.80 6.21
N ALA A 295 3.25 10.14 5.33
CA ALA A 295 3.53 8.72 5.41
C ALA A 295 4.27 8.36 6.71
N LEU A 296 5.30 9.13 7.08
CA LEU A 296 6.07 8.93 8.32
C LEU A 296 5.16 8.91 9.55
N VAL A 297 4.36 9.96 9.73
CA VAL A 297 3.53 10.10 10.94
C VAL A 297 2.41 9.06 10.97
N ALA A 298 1.88 8.68 9.81
CA ALA A 298 0.90 7.59 9.70
C ALA A 298 1.50 6.24 10.11
N ARG A 299 2.70 5.90 9.61
CA ARG A 299 3.41 4.65 9.95
C ARG A 299 3.79 4.58 11.43
N HIS A 300 4.18 5.71 12.02
CA HIS A 300 4.44 5.84 13.45
C HIS A 300 3.19 6.03 14.32
N ARG A 301 1.99 6.08 13.71
CA ARG A 301 0.69 6.25 14.38
C ARG A 301 0.67 7.46 15.32
N THR A 302 1.27 8.57 14.88
CA THR A 302 1.41 9.80 15.66
C THR A 302 0.88 11.01 14.90
N GLY A 303 0.51 12.07 15.62
CA GLY A 303 0.15 13.33 14.99
C GLY A 303 1.40 14.09 14.54
N LEU A 304 1.30 14.83 13.43
CA LEU A 304 2.37 15.71 12.96
C LEU A 304 2.67 16.83 13.98
N ASN A 305 1.62 17.42 14.54
CA ASN A 305 1.70 18.44 15.59
C ASN A 305 1.00 17.96 16.87
N ARG A 306 1.43 18.50 18.01
CA ARG A 306 0.66 18.41 19.25
C ARG A 306 -0.48 19.45 19.26
N VAL A 307 -1.46 19.27 20.15
CA VAL A 307 -2.67 20.11 20.23
C VAL A 307 -2.30 21.58 20.32
N ALA A 308 -2.75 22.38 19.34
CA ALA A 308 -2.51 23.81 19.24
C ALA A 308 -1.02 24.22 19.29
N ARG A 309 -0.10 23.35 18.86
CA ARG A 309 1.34 23.65 18.76
C ARG A 309 1.78 23.75 17.31
N PRO A 310 2.74 24.65 17.02
CA PRO A 310 3.33 24.73 15.70
C PRO A 310 4.17 23.50 15.39
N VAL A 311 4.30 23.20 14.10
CA VAL A 311 5.25 22.23 13.55
C VAL A 311 6.08 22.96 12.51
N GLN A 312 7.37 22.62 12.41
CA GLN A 312 8.27 23.16 11.38
C GLN A 312 8.82 22.03 10.53
N ILE A 313 8.68 22.17 9.21
CA ILE A 313 9.36 21.31 8.24
C ILE A 313 10.64 22.02 7.79
N THR A 314 11.77 21.32 7.85
CA THR A 314 13.09 21.88 7.54
C THR A 314 14.01 20.86 6.87
N THR A 315 15.25 21.26 6.59
CA THR A 315 16.29 20.40 6.02
C THR A 315 17.38 20.07 7.03
N GLY A 316 18.10 18.95 6.83
CA GLY A 316 19.23 18.58 7.68
C GLY A 316 20.29 19.68 7.80
N ARG A 317 20.55 20.43 6.71
CA ARG A 317 21.47 21.57 6.73
C ARG A 317 21.02 22.66 7.70
N ARG A 318 19.75 23.03 7.66
CA ARG A 318 19.17 24.04 8.55
C ARG A 318 19.13 23.56 10.01
N LEU A 319 18.83 22.28 10.24
CA LEU A 319 18.89 21.71 11.59
C LEU A 319 20.32 21.75 12.16
N ALA A 320 21.34 21.58 11.32
CA ALA A 320 22.74 21.69 11.74
C ALA A 320 23.15 23.11 12.15
N GLU A 321 22.41 24.15 11.74
CA GLU A 321 22.59 25.54 12.20
C GLU A 321 22.03 25.75 13.62
N GLY A 322 21.05 24.94 14.02
CA GLY A 322 20.43 24.97 15.35
C GLY A 322 19.01 24.42 15.35
N PHE A 323 18.51 24.04 16.53
CA PHE A 323 17.11 23.63 16.68
C PHE A 323 16.22 24.88 16.55
N PRO A 324 15.15 24.86 15.73
CA PRO A 324 14.28 26.02 15.56
C PRO A 324 13.71 26.59 16.86
N GLU A 325 13.72 27.91 16.99
CA GLU A 325 13.14 28.60 18.13
C GLU A 325 11.60 28.59 18.08
N GLY A 326 10.94 28.54 19.24
CA GLY A 326 9.48 28.62 19.34
C GLY A 326 8.71 27.40 18.83
N VAL A 327 9.40 26.36 18.36
CA VAL A 327 8.82 25.11 17.86
C VAL A 327 9.50 23.93 18.54
N ASP A 328 8.72 22.90 18.83
CA ASP A 328 9.19 21.67 19.47
C ASP A 328 9.02 20.42 18.59
N ASP A 329 8.08 20.48 17.64
CA ASP A 329 7.82 19.43 16.66
C ASP A 329 8.48 19.84 15.33
N VAL A 330 9.56 19.17 14.94
CA VAL A 330 10.37 19.52 13.77
C VAL A 330 10.52 18.31 12.86
N VAL A 331 9.97 18.39 11.65
CA VAL A 331 10.19 17.38 10.62
C VAL A 331 11.38 17.79 9.77
N VAL A 332 12.27 16.83 9.54
CA VAL A 332 13.51 17.06 8.81
C VAL A 332 13.55 16.16 7.59
N MET A 333 13.82 16.79 6.46
CA MET A 333 13.97 16.16 5.16
C MET A 333 15.35 16.47 4.57
N LEU A 334 15.72 15.78 3.48
CA LEU A 334 16.96 16.05 2.73
C LEU A 334 18.23 16.04 3.61
N ASP A 335 18.29 15.15 4.59
CA ASP A 335 19.41 15.07 5.54
C ASP A 335 20.36 13.91 5.21
N ALA A 336 21.42 14.22 4.45
CA ALA A 336 22.47 13.24 4.18
C ALA A 336 23.38 12.97 5.38
N HIS A 337 23.42 13.87 6.37
CA HIS A 337 24.47 13.96 7.39
C HIS A 337 24.04 13.55 8.80
N GLN A 338 22.77 13.16 8.97
CA GLN A 338 22.21 12.72 10.25
C GLN A 338 22.35 13.82 11.31
N ALA A 339 21.84 15.01 10.99
CA ALA A 339 21.94 16.22 11.81
C ALA A 339 21.29 16.06 13.20
N PHE A 340 20.31 15.15 13.33
CA PHE A 340 19.70 14.80 14.62
C PHE A 340 20.73 14.33 15.68
N ARG A 341 21.89 13.80 15.28
CA ARG A 341 22.93 13.32 16.21
C ARG A 341 23.46 14.42 17.13
N ALA A 342 23.44 15.67 16.68
CA ALA A 342 23.87 16.81 17.50
C ALA A 342 22.95 17.09 18.70
N TYR A 343 21.81 16.40 18.78
CA TYR A 343 20.79 16.57 19.81
C TYR A 343 20.59 15.31 20.65
N ALA A 344 21.50 14.33 20.55
CA ALA A 344 21.37 13.03 21.22
C ALA A 344 21.36 13.12 22.76
N ASP A 345 21.86 14.21 23.32
CA ASP A 345 21.89 14.51 24.77
C ASP A 345 20.64 15.28 25.25
N GLN A 346 19.71 15.62 24.35
CA GLN A 346 18.53 16.40 24.68
C GLN A 346 17.31 15.51 24.92
N ASP A 347 16.35 16.06 25.67
CA ASP A 347 15.06 15.43 25.95
C ASP A 347 14.12 15.54 24.73
N ILE A 348 14.41 14.71 23.73
CA ILE A 348 13.75 14.68 22.42
C ILE A 348 13.42 13.24 22.05
N ASP A 349 12.18 13.00 21.65
CA ASP A 349 11.81 11.79 20.91
C ASP A 349 12.08 11.98 19.42
N ILE A 350 12.62 10.95 18.76
CA ILE A 350 12.74 10.88 17.31
C ILE A 350 11.76 9.83 16.77
N TYR A 351 11.13 10.13 15.64
CA TYR A 351 10.35 9.21 14.83
C TYR A 351 10.97 9.21 13.44
N TRP A 352 11.81 8.22 13.15
CA TRP A 352 12.59 8.11 11.93
C TRP A 352 12.03 7.01 11.03
N GLY A 353 12.09 7.25 9.72
CA GLY A 353 11.72 6.27 8.72
C GLY A 353 12.61 6.36 7.47
N ALA A 354 12.99 5.21 6.93
CA ALA A 354 13.58 5.08 5.60
C ALA A 354 12.73 4.18 4.72
N TYR A 355 12.69 4.49 3.42
CA TYR A 355 11.90 3.76 2.42
C TYR A 355 10.44 3.58 2.85
N ILE A 356 9.87 4.64 3.41
CA ILE A 356 8.54 4.61 4.02
C ILE A 356 7.51 4.24 2.95
N GLY A 357 6.70 3.21 3.23
CA GLY A 357 5.72 2.65 2.30
C GLY A 357 6.28 1.64 1.29
N THR A 358 7.55 1.27 1.34
CA THR A 358 8.10 0.21 0.47
C THR A 358 8.33 -1.09 1.24
N ALA A 359 8.64 -2.20 0.55
CA ALA A 359 8.91 -3.49 1.20
C ALA A 359 10.17 -3.45 2.08
N ASP A 360 11.07 -2.49 1.83
CA ASP A 360 12.28 -2.26 2.59
C ASP A 360 12.10 -1.23 3.73
N GLU A 361 10.87 -0.87 4.08
CA GLU A 361 10.56 0.11 5.12
C GLU A 361 11.31 -0.19 6.43
N ILE A 362 11.96 0.84 6.97
CA ILE A 362 12.65 0.78 8.27
C ILE A 362 12.08 1.89 9.14
N LEU A 363 11.52 1.53 10.28
CA LEU A 363 10.99 2.47 11.27
C LEU A 363 11.76 2.35 12.58
N VAL A 364 12.16 3.49 13.13
CA VAL A 364 12.76 3.58 14.47
C VAL A 364 12.15 4.77 15.19
N SER A 365 11.73 4.57 16.44
CA SER A 365 11.23 5.66 17.28
C SER A 365 11.63 5.51 18.73
N GLY A 366 11.62 6.62 19.47
CA GLY A 366 11.87 6.67 20.91
C GLY A 366 12.82 7.82 21.29
N PRO A 367 13.32 7.83 22.54
CA PRO A 367 14.27 8.84 23.00
C PRO A 367 15.49 8.89 22.09
N ILE A 368 15.86 10.08 21.65
CA ILE A 368 16.93 10.28 20.66
C ILE A 368 18.27 9.70 21.12
N ALA A 369 18.54 9.75 22.43
CA ALA A 369 19.74 9.17 23.05
C ALA A 369 19.87 7.66 22.77
N GLU A 370 18.75 6.94 22.74
CA GLU A 370 18.70 5.49 22.54
C GLU A 370 18.51 5.14 21.06
N ALA A 371 17.69 5.90 20.35
CA ALA A 371 17.35 5.65 18.97
C ALA A 371 18.48 6.02 17.99
N ALA A 372 19.24 7.09 18.25
CA ALA A 372 20.23 7.60 17.31
C ALA A 372 21.32 6.57 16.93
N PRO A 373 21.96 5.82 17.86
CA PRO A 373 22.94 4.80 17.50
C PRO A 373 22.34 3.65 16.68
N ARG A 374 21.06 3.33 16.89
CA ARG A 374 20.35 2.30 16.13
C ARG A 374 20.04 2.78 14.72
N ILE A 375 19.58 4.02 14.57
CA ILE A 375 19.32 4.65 13.26
C ILE A 375 20.60 4.69 12.45
N GLU A 376 21.73 5.12 13.03
CA GLU A 376 23.02 5.21 12.33
C GLU A 376 23.43 3.87 11.72
N ARG A 377 23.32 2.80 12.50
CA ARG A 377 23.63 1.44 12.04
C ARG A 377 22.71 1.01 10.90
N LEU A 378 21.40 1.08 11.11
CA LEU A 378 20.41 0.64 10.11
C LEU A 378 20.54 1.45 8.81
N ARG A 379 20.80 2.76 8.92
CA ARG A 379 21.03 3.65 7.78
C ARG A 379 22.29 3.29 7.01
N ALA A 380 23.38 2.96 7.71
CA ALA A 380 24.63 2.52 7.07
C ALA A 380 24.43 1.18 6.34
N GLU A 381 23.83 0.19 7.00
CA GLU A 381 23.52 -1.13 6.43
C GLU A 381 22.60 -1.01 5.19
N ALA A 382 21.55 -0.20 5.29
CA ALA A 382 20.64 0.06 4.18
C ALA A 382 21.34 0.70 2.97
N ARG A 383 22.21 1.69 3.23
CA ARG A 383 22.97 2.38 2.18
C ARG A 383 24.03 1.48 1.55
N GLU A 384 24.67 0.62 2.33
CA GLU A 384 25.61 -0.39 1.82
C GLU A 384 24.89 -1.40 0.93
N ARG A 385 23.71 -1.88 1.36
CA ARG A 385 22.90 -2.83 0.60
C ARG A 385 22.37 -2.26 -0.71
N LYS A 386 21.83 -1.04 -0.71
CA LYS A 386 21.10 -0.45 -1.86
C LYS A 386 21.91 0.58 -2.65
N GLY A 387 23.05 1.04 -2.15
CA GLY A 387 23.85 2.12 -2.74
C GLY A 387 23.25 3.54 -2.55
N TRP A 388 22.02 3.64 -2.06
CA TRP A 388 21.33 4.90 -1.75
C TRP A 388 20.51 4.75 -0.47
N ILE A 389 20.04 5.88 0.08
CA ILE A 389 19.03 5.90 1.14
C ILE A 389 18.19 7.17 1.01
N MET A 390 16.89 7.06 1.27
CA MET A 390 16.02 8.20 1.49
C MET A 390 15.32 8.02 2.83
N ASP A 391 15.57 8.95 3.74
CA ASP A 391 15.03 8.98 5.07
C ASP A 391 14.46 10.36 5.44
N THR A 392 13.48 10.35 6.33
CA THR A 392 12.90 11.53 6.96
C THR A 392 12.57 11.22 8.40
N TYR A 393 12.54 12.25 9.24
CA TYR A 393 12.26 12.06 10.66
C TYR A 393 11.55 13.26 11.28
N LEU A 394 10.75 13.00 12.30
CA LEU A 394 10.15 13.98 13.19
C LEU A 394 10.94 13.96 14.51
N LEU A 395 11.42 15.12 14.93
CA LEU A 395 11.93 15.38 16.27
C LEU A 395 10.82 16.01 17.10
N ARG A 396 10.59 15.49 18.30
CA ARG A 396 9.61 15.99 19.26
C ARG A 396 10.29 16.28 20.57
N ARG A 397 10.57 17.56 20.82
CA ARG A 397 11.14 18.01 22.09
C ARG A 397 10.09 17.99 23.19
N HIS A 398 10.45 17.39 24.32
CA HIS A 398 9.62 17.47 25.52
C HIS A 398 9.72 18.89 26.08
N PRO A 399 8.59 19.53 26.44
CA PRO A 399 8.65 20.83 27.09
C PRO A 399 9.41 20.68 28.41
N LYS A 400 10.36 21.57 28.68
CA LYS A 400 10.93 21.67 30.01
C LYS A 400 9.77 21.90 30.99
N GLN A 401 9.61 21.02 31.97
CA GLN A 401 8.67 21.27 33.05
C GLN A 401 9.10 22.58 33.74
N PRO A 402 8.17 23.52 33.96
CA PRO A 402 8.49 24.82 34.55
C PRO A 402 9.02 24.71 35.97
#